data_AF-A0A0D3H6F1-F1
#
_entry.id   AF-A0A0D3H6F1-F1
#
_cell.length_a   1.000
_cell.length_b   1.000
_cell.length_c   1.000
_cell.angle_alpha   90.00
_cell.angle_beta   90.00
_cell.angle_gamma   90.00
#
_symmetry.space_group_name_H-M   'P 1'
#
loop_
_entity.id
_entity.type
_entity.pdbx_description
1 polymer ?
#
loop_
_entity_poly.entity_id
_entity_poly.type
_entity_poly.pdbx_seq_one_letter_code
_entity_poly.pdbx_strand_id
1 'polypeptide(L)'
;MGYIDPEYYITGRLTESSDVFSFGVVLLEVTSGKPPIIPENGHIIERVRQKMVTGNINSVADARLGGSYNINSMWKVLDAAMMCTADSCSKANDVGRGHAIEGKSGIGGSSWGHGRHGKCSKR
;
A
#
# COMPACT_ATOMS: atom_id res chain seq x y z
N MET A 1 -10.77 -12.29 6.72
CA MET A 1 -11.15 -10.91 6.33
C MET A 1 -9.95 -10.28 5.64
N GLY A 2 -10.03 -9.96 4.34
CA GLY A 2 -8.89 -9.47 3.56
C GLY A 2 -8.89 -7.96 3.28
N TYR A 3 -10.01 -7.27 3.49
CA TYR A 3 -10.17 -5.84 3.22
C TYR A 3 -10.05 -4.97 4.48
N ILE A 4 -10.02 -5.59 5.68
CA ILE A 4 -9.99 -4.86 6.94
C ILE A 4 -8.62 -4.20 7.12
N ASP A 5 -8.65 -2.88 7.32
CA ASP A 5 -7.53 -2.07 7.76
C ASP A 5 -6.94 -2.62 9.08
N PRO A 6 -5.62 -2.91 9.15
CA PRO A 6 -5.00 -3.42 10.37
C PRO A 6 -5.09 -2.43 11.55
N GLU A 7 -5.09 -1.11 11.32
CA GLU A 7 -5.27 -0.14 12.40
C GLU A 7 -6.70 -0.20 12.95
N TYR A 8 -7.71 -0.27 12.08
CA TYR A 8 -9.10 -0.51 12.51
C TYR A 8 -9.26 -1.83 13.27
N TYR A 9 -8.64 -2.92 12.82
CA TYR A 9 -8.70 -4.22 13.50
C TYR A 9 -8.11 -4.18 14.92
N ILE A 10 -7.01 -3.46 15.12
CA ILE A 10 -6.32 -3.36 16.41
C ILE A 10 -7.02 -2.36 17.35
N THR A 11 -7.46 -1.21 16.83
CA THR A 11 -7.93 -0.09 17.65
C THR A 11 -9.46 -0.02 17.79
N GLY A 12 -10.21 -0.69 16.91
CA GLY A 12 -11.66 -0.55 16.77
C GLY A 12 -12.12 0.82 16.21
N ARG A 13 -11.18 1.70 15.80
CA ARG A 13 -11.49 3.06 15.35
C ARG A 13 -11.70 3.10 13.85
N LEU A 14 -12.96 3.13 13.41
CA LEU A 14 -13.29 3.33 12.00
C LEU A 14 -12.92 4.76 11.58
N THR A 15 -12.24 4.90 10.45
CA THR A 15 -11.82 6.20 9.88
C THR A 15 -11.96 6.21 8.36
N GLU A 16 -11.93 7.39 7.74
CA GLU A 16 -11.84 7.54 6.28
C GLU A 16 -10.62 6.80 5.70
N SER A 17 -9.51 6.71 6.44
CA SER A 17 -8.31 5.95 6.04
C SER A 17 -8.59 4.45 5.95
N SER A 18 -9.48 3.92 6.79
CA SER A 18 -9.87 2.51 6.79
C SER A 18 -10.71 2.15 5.55
N ASP A 19 -11.54 3.09 5.07
CA ASP A 19 -12.25 2.98 3.79
C ASP A 19 -11.28 3.08 2.61
N VAL A 20 -10.29 3.99 2.66
CA VAL A 20 -9.24 4.12 1.64
C VAL A 20 -8.38 2.85 1.55
N PHE A 21 -8.01 2.24 2.69
CA PHE A 21 -7.30 0.96 2.72
C PHE A 21 -8.13 -0.15 2.04
N SER A 22 -9.41 -0.26 2.43
CA SER A 22 -10.36 -1.24 1.87
C SER A 22 -10.48 -1.08 0.34
N PHE A 23 -10.60 0.16 -0.14
CA PHE A 23 -10.63 0.50 -1.56
C PHE A 23 -9.32 0.14 -2.28
N GLY A 24 -8.16 0.38 -1.65
CA GLY A 24 -6.86 -0.03 -2.16
C GLY A 24 -6.77 -1.55 -2.39
N VAL A 25 -7.27 -2.35 -1.45
CA VAL A 25 -7.36 -3.82 -1.59
C VAL A 25 -8.26 -4.21 -2.77
N VAL A 26 -9.41 -3.55 -2.94
CA VAL A 26 -10.31 -3.78 -4.09
C VAL A 26 -9.64 -3.42 -5.42
N LEU A 27 -8.88 -2.33 -5.49
CA LEU A 27 -8.10 -1.99 -6.69
C LEU A 27 -7.09 -3.09 -7.04
N LEU A 28 -6.38 -3.65 -6.06
CA LEU A 28 -5.45 -4.76 -6.28
C LEU A 28 -6.18 -6.03 -6.77
N GLU A 29 -7.34 -6.35 -6.19
CA GLU A 29 -8.17 -7.49 -6.60
C GLU A 29 -8.64 -7.34 -8.06
N VAL A 30 -9.23 -6.19 -8.41
CA VAL A 30 -9.70 -5.90 -9.78
C VAL A 30 -8.54 -5.91 -10.78
N THR A 31 -7.40 -5.32 -10.43
CA THR A 31 -6.24 -5.23 -11.34
C THR A 31 -5.59 -6.59 -11.59
N SER A 32 -5.65 -7.50 -10.62
CA SER A 32 -4.95 -8.80 -10.67
C SER A 32 -5.83 -10.01 -10.93
N GLY A 33 -7.16 -9.86 -10.85
CA GLY A 33 -8.15 -10.93 -10.99
C GLY A 33 -8.10 -11.98 -9.88
N LYS A 34 -7.53 -11.64 -8.71
CA LYS A 34 -7.23 -12.59 -7.62
C LYS A 34 -7.79 -12.09 -6.29
N PRO A 35 -8.34 -12.97 -5.45
CA PRO A 35 -8.91 -12.57 -4.17
C PRO A 35 -7.83 -12.03 -3.20
N PRO A 36 -8.20 -11.19 -2.21
CA PRO A 36 -7.25 -10.55 -1.31
C PRO A 36 -6.45 -11.51 -0.44
N ILE A 37 -7.02 -12.67 -0.13
CA ILE A 37 -6.36 -13.76 0.59
C ILE A 37 -6.46 -15.00 -0.29
N ILE A 38 -5.32 -15.63 -0.56
CA ILE A 38 -5.27 -16.99 -1.08
C ILE A 38 -4.61 -17.86 0.01
N PRO A 39 -5.19 -19.02 0.37
CA PRO A 39 -4.53 -19.99 1.26
C PRO A 39 -3.10 -20.26 0.79
N GLU A 40 -2.17 -20.42 1.73
CA GLU A 40 -0.73 -20.69 1.46
C GLU A 40 0.05 -19.54 0.78
N ASN A 41 -0.57 -18.71 -0.06
CA ASN A 41 0.07 -17.55 -0.71
C ASN A 41 -0.06 -16.23 0.05
N GLY A 42 -0.93 -16.15 1.06
CA GLY A 42 -1.09 -14.97 1.91
C GLY A 42 -1.84 -13.80 1.25
N HIS A 43 -1.55 -12.58 1.72
CA HIS A 43 -2.29 -11.37 1.37
C HIS A 43 -1.86 -10.76 0.03
N ILE A 44 -2.83 -10.19 -0.69
CA ILE A 44 -2.63 -9.61 -2.03
C ILE A 44 -1.63 -8.45 -2.04
N ILE A 45 -1.59 -7.62 -0.99
CA ILE A 45 -0.65 -6.49 -0.89
C ILE A 45 0.78 -6.99 -1.03
N GLU A 46 1.17 -7.99 -0.24
CA GLU A 46 2.52 -8.55 -0.26
C GLU A 46 2.83 -9.25 -1.59
N ARG A 47 1.90 -10.05 -2.09
CA ARG A 47 2.03 -10.76 -3.37
C ARG A 47 2.21 -9.81 -4.57
N VAL A 48 1.52 -8.68 -4.56
CA VAL A 48 1.68 -7.63 -5.59
C VAL A 48 2.96 -6.85 -5.39
N ARG A 49 3.29 -6.46 -4.14
CA ARG A 49 4.54 -5.75 -3.79
C ARG A 49 5.78 -6.48 -4.30
N GLN A 50 5.86 -7.79 -4.06
CA GLN A 50 6.96 -8.64 -4.56
C GLN A 50 7.08 -8.60 -6.09
N LYS A 51 5.94 -8.67 -6.81
CA LYS A 51 5.89 -8.63 -8.27
C LYS A 51 6.21 -7.25 -8.86
N MET A 52 5.88 -6.17 -8.14
CA MET A 52 6.26 -4.81 -8.53
C MET A 52 7.77 -4.61 -8.41
N VAL A 53 8.41 -5.15 -7.36
CA VAL A 53 9.87 -5.11 -7.20
C VAL A 53 10.60 -5.85 -8.34
N THR A 54 10.05 -6.94 -8.87
CA THR A 54 10.61 -7.64 -10.05
C THR A 54 10.32 -6.93 -11.39
N GLY A 55 9.61 -5.81 -11.39
CA GLY A 55 9.35 -4.98 -12.57
C GLY A 55 8.36 -5.58 -13.59
N ASN A 56 7.72 -6.72 -13.29
CA ASN A 56 6.90 -7.46 -14.25
C ASN A 56 5.39 -7.33 -13.97
N ILE A 57 4.75 -6.25 -14.49
CA ILE A 57 3.30 -6.03 -14.38
C ILE A 57 2.50 -7.20 -14.98
N ASN A 58 2.98 -7.80 -16.07
CA ASN A 58 2.26 -8.88 -16.74
C ASN A 58 2.03 -10.08 -15.80
N SER A 59 2.87 -10.25 -14.77
CA SER A 59 2.71 -11.24 -13.71
C SER A 59 1.68 -10.83 -12.63
N VAL A 60 1.35 -9.54 -12.51
CA VAL A 60 0.34 -8.97 -11.60
C VAL A 60 -1.03 -9.01 -12.26
N ALA A 61 -1.13 -8.49 -13.48
CA ALA A 61 -2.38 -8.25 -14.22
C ALA A 61 -3.32 -9.47 -14.26
N ASP A 62 -4.62 -9.20 -14.31
CA ASP A 62 -5.64 -10.22 -14.54
C ASP A 62 -5.41 -10.90 -15.90
N ALA A 63 -5.23 -12.23 -15.86
CA ALA A 63 -5.00 -13.05 -17.04
C ALA A 63 -6.17 -12.97 -18.04
N ARG A 64 -7.40 -12.69 -17.58
CA ARG A 64 -8.59 -12.52 -18.43
C ARG A 64 -8.51 -11.30 -19.35
N LEU A 65 -7.64 -10.33 -19.05
CA LEU A 65 -7.41 -9.18 -19.93
C LEU A 65 -6.60 -9.55 -21.18
N GLY A 66 -5.93 -10.70 -21.23
CA GLY A 66 -5.19 -11.16 -22.41
C GLY A 66 -4.07 -10.23 -22.88
N GLY A 67 -3.54 -9.37 -22.00
CA GLY A 67 -2.58 -8.31 -22.36
C GLY A 67 -3.20 -7.03 -22.93
N SER A 68 -4.54 -6.95 -23.04
CA SER A 68 -5.28 -5.79 -23.53
C SER A 68 -5.38 -4.69 -22.47
N TYR A 69 -4.23 -4.08 -22.13
CA TYR A 69 -4.14 -2.94 -21.22
C TYR A 69 -2.91 -2.08 -21.53
N ASN A 70 -2.95 -0.81 -21.13
CA ASN A 70 -1.77 0.05 -21.20
C ASN A 70 -0.87 -0.17 -19.97
N ILE A 71 0.38 -0.57 -20.20
CA ILE A 71 1.39 -0.84 -19.17
C ILE A 71 1.59 0.36 -18.23
N ASN A 72 1.62 1.59 -18.74
CA ASN A 72 1.78 2.79 -17.92
C ASN A 72 0.54 3.09 -17.07
N SER A 73 -0.66 2.82 -17.59
CA SER A 73 -1.89 2.95 -16.82
C SER A 73 -1.95 1.91 -15.70
N MET A 74 -1.55 0.66 -15.97
CA MET A 74 -1.48 -0.39 -14.94
C MET A 74 -0.46 -0.04 -13.84
N TRP A 75 0.73 0.46 -14.19
CA TRP A 75 1.69 0.96 -13.19
C TRP A 75 1.07 2.01 -12.27
N LYS A 76 0.34 3.00 -12.83
CA LYS A 76 -0.32 4.06 -12.04
C LYS A 76 -1.43 3.53 -11.12
N VAL A 77 -2.22 2.56 -11.58
CA VAL A 77 -3.26 1.92 -10.76
C VAL A 77 -2.64 1.13 -9.61
N LEU A 78 -1.58 0.37 -9.89
CA LEU A 78 -0.86 -0.38 -8.86
C LEU A 78 -0.16 0.53 -7.85
N ASP A 79 0.49 1.60 -8.31
CA ASP A 79 1.14 2.59 -7.44
C ASP A 79 0.12 3.29 -6.53
N ALA A 80 -1.00 3.77 -7.08
CA ALA A 80 -2.10 4.35 -6.30
C ALA A 80 -2.70 3.36 -5.30
N ALA A 81 -2.95 2.11 -5.70
CA ALA A 81 -3.46 1.08 -4.82
C ALA A 81 -2.48 0.75 -3.68
N MET A 82 -1.18 0.64 -3.97
CA MET A 82 -0.13 0.43 -2.97
C MET A 82 0.02 1.62 -2.01
N MET A 83 -0.24 2.86 -2.45
CA MET A 83 -0.33 4.03 -1.58
C MET A 83 -1.56 3.96 -0.65
N CYS A 84 -2.72 3.54 -1.16
CA CYS A 84 -3.93 3.34 -0.36
C CYS A 84 -3.77 2.21 0.68
N THR A 85 -3.04 1.15 0.35
CA THR A 85 -2.78 0.01 1.24
C THR A 85 -1.45 0.09 2.00
N ALA A 86 -0.72 1.21 1.89
CA ALA A 86 0.43 1.43 2.75
C ALA A 86 -0.06 1.51 4.20
N ASP A 87 0.76 1.05 5.15
CA ASP A 87 0.45 1.21 6.57
C ASP A 87 0.07 2.67 6.82
N SER A 88 -1.17 2.90 7.26
CA SER A 88 -1.69 4.21 7.65
C SER A 88 -1.08 4.67 8.98
N CYS A 89 0.23 4.48 9.12
CA CYS A 89 1.06 4.98 10.18
C CYS A 89 1.04 6.51 10.13
N SER A 90 0.01 7.05 10.76
CA SER A 90 0.01 8.35 11.39
C SER A 90 1.37 8.51 12.08
N LYS A 91 2.23 9.38 11.54
CA LYS A 91 3.45 9.87 12.22
C LYS A 91 3.06 10.79 13.38
N ALA A 92 2.29 10.24 14.32
CA ALA A 92 1.63 10.93 15.41
C ALA A 92 1.63 10.06 16.69
N ASN A 93 2.78 9.45 17.00
CA ASN A 93 3.12 9.15 18.39
C ASN A 93 3.89 10.33 18.97
N ASP A 94 3.21 11.46 19.12
CA ASP A 94 3.63 12.52 20.04
C ASP A 94 3.23 12.08 21.46
N VAL A 95 4.04 11.19 22.03
CA VAL A 95 4.06 10.91 23.48
C VAL A 95 5.48 11.20 23.95
N GLY A 96 5.71 12.45 24.31
CA GLY A 96 7.04 12.92 24.69
C GLY A 96 7.53 12.32 26.00
N ARG A 97 8.65 11.58 25.97
CA ARG A 97 9.63 11.51 27.08
C ARG A 97 10.96 10.83 26.70
N GLY A 98 12.02 11.63 26.60
CA GLY A 98 13.31 11.33 27.24
C GLY A 98 14.39 10.51 26.49
N HIS A 99 15.53 11.18 26.30
CA HIS A 99 16.92 10.67 26.14
C HIS A 99 17.42 10.10 24.79
N ALA A 100 18.65 10.52 24.47
CA ALA A 100 19.50 10.13 23.33
C ALA A 100 20.32 8.85 23.67
N ILE A 101 21.21 8.25 22.85
CA ILE A 101 22.13 8.63 21.74
C ILE A 101 22.25 7.38 20.81
N GLU A 102 22.48 7.43 19.49
CA GLU A 102 23.78 7.55 18.77
C GLU A 102 23.56 6.98 17.31
N GLY A 103 24.35 7.18 16.23
CA GLY A 103 25.41 8.16 15.93
C GLY A 103 26.32 7.77 14.73
N LYS A 104 25.90 8.06 13.47
CA LYS A 104 26.60 7.80 12.17
C LYS A 104 26.46 6.35 11.66
N SER A 105 26.62 5.96 10.38
CA SER A 105 26.77 6.60 9.04
C SER A 105 26.07 5.68 8.01
N GLY A 106 25.41 6.11 6.94
CA GLY A 106 26.02 6.76 5.77
C GLY A 106 26.41 5.76 4.65
N ILE A 107 25.43 5.30 3.85
CA ILE A 107 25.61 4.87 2.44
C ILE A 107 24.24 5.02 1.71
N GLY A 108 24.26 5.42 0.44
CA GLY A 108 23.10 6.03 -0.22
C GLY A 108 22.27 5.11 -1.15
N GLY A 109 21.19 5.67 -1.70
CA GLY A 109 20.36 5.03 -2.73
C GLY A 109 19.07 5.78 -3.05
N SER A 110 19.01 6.38 -4.26
CA SER A 110 17.81 6.85 -4.97
C SER A 110 16.76 7.70 -4.22
N SER A 111 16.77 9.01 -4.50
CA SER A 111 15.70 9.95 -4.13
C SER A 111 14.36 9.62 -4.80
N TRP A 112 13.32 9.39 -4.00
CA TRP A 112 11.92 9.51 -4.40
C TRP A 112 11.30 10.73 -3.72
N GLY A 113 11.39 11.88 -4.40
CA GLY A 113 10.97 13.18 -3.88
C GLY A 113 9.47 13.24 -3.58
N HIS A 114 9.09 13.08 -2.31
CA HIS A 114 7.71 13.20 -1.86
C HIS A 114 7.26 14.67 -1.80
N GLY A 115 6.69 15.15 -2.91
CA GLY A 115 6.18 16.50 -3.07
C GLY A 115 4.64 16.59 -3.06
N ARG A 116 4.02 16.48 -1.86
CA ARG A 116 2.83 17.23 -1.38
C ARG A 116 2.10 16.49 -0.24
N HIS A 117 2.24 17.01 0.99
CA HIS A 117 1.28 16.73 2.06
C HIS A 117 -0.06 17.42 1.75
N GLY A 118 -1.03 16.66 1.23
CA GLY A 118 -2.43 17.05 1.31
C GLY A 118 -2.91 16.86 2.76
N LYS A 119 -3.17 17.95 3.49
CA LYS A 119 -3.78 17.86 4.82
C LYS A 119 -5.23 17.42 4.66
N CYS A 120 -5.58 16.19 5.06
CA CYS A 120 -6.99 15.81 5.12
C CYS A 120 -7.67 16.60 6.24
N SER A 121 -8.62 17.46 5.89
CA SER A 121 -9.34 18.31 6.83
C SER A 121 -10.50 17.53 7.42
N LYS A 122 -10.42 17.17 8.71
CA LYS A 122 -11.61 16.76 9.45
C LYS A 122 -12.63 17.91 9.43
N ARG A 123 -13.89 17.57 9.16
CA ARG A 123 -15.05 18.42 9.50
C ARG A 123 -15.48 18.17 10.94
#